data_AF-A0A560P7U6-F1
#
_entry.id   AF-A0A560P7U6-F1
#
_cell.length_a   1.000
_cell.length_b   1.000
_cell.length_c   1.000
_cell.angle_alpha   90.00
_cell.angle_beta   90.00
_cell.angle_gamma   90.00
#
_symmetry.space_group_name_H-M   'P 1'
#
loop_
_entity.id
_entity.type
_entity.pdbx_description
1 polymer ?
#
loop_
_entity_poly.entity_id
_entity_poly.type
_entity_poly.pdbx_seq_one_letter_code
_entity_poly.pdbx_strand_id
1 'polypeptide(L)'
;MVGSVLSIMLISRSIVPPLKSTLEQSRAVASGDLTRQAPRVERRDEMGQLMKANAEMTGALRVLIGEIAQGIRCLATSSEQIFSQSGNARLETERQGADIAQIISATDELVQTVNEILRSAETAALAATDAESTVEGGTVVINDVVTRINTLSGDMSQLGSAMWELHSDSARIGQVIDVIKSIADQTNLLALNAAIEAARAGDQGRGFAVVADEVRALAIRTRLSTEEIESLIVSLQRRASVASELTSKNLARTAEVELNTKQAQSSFQEIREAVTRIQAMNQQIAAAAGEQDAAVHQIHHNIEQVGISAAKSAQRAAESALHSKELLALKSSLELAINRFSI
;
A
#
# COMPACT_ATOMS: atom_id res chain seq x y z
N MET A 1 -113.90 -58.34 3.94
CA MET A 1 -113.61 -56.90 3.70
C MET A 1 -112.92 -56.19 4.87
N VAL A 2 -113.24 -56.49 6.14
CA VAL A 2 -112.58 -55.83 7.30
C VAL A 2 -111.10 -56.17 7.42
N GLY A 3 -110.71 -57.44 7.21
CA GLY A 3 -109.30 -57.87 7.28
C GLY A 3 -108.39 -57.22 6.24
N SER A 4 -108.87 -57.06 5.00
CA SER A 4 -108.14 -56.39 3.91
C SER A 4 -107.91 -54.90 4.17
N VAL A 5 -108.88 -54.21 4.79
CA VAL A 5 -108.72 -52.79 5.18
C VAL A 5 -107.72 -52.66 6.34
N LEU A 6 -107.73 -53.59 7.29
CA LEU A 6 -106.78 -53.62 8.41
C LEU A 6 -105.34 -53.89 7.92
N SER A 7 -105.14 -54.81 6.97
CA SER A 7 -103.84 -55.08 6.34
C SER A 7 -103.30 -53.87 5.59
N ILE A 8 -104.13 -53.20 4.78
CA ILE A 8 -103.75 -51.97 4.06
C ILE A 8 -103.40 -50.86 5.06
N MET A 9 -104.16 -50.72 6.13
CA MET A 9 -103.92 -49.70 7.16
C MET A 9 -102.62 -49.96 7.92
N LEU A 10 -102.30 -51.22 8.25
CA LEU A 10 -101.05 -51.63 8.90
C LEU A 10 -99.82 -51.46 8.00
N ILE A 11 -99.92 -51.86 6.72
CA ILE A 11 -98.84 -51.69 5.73
C ILE A 11 -98.61 -50.20 5.47
N SER A 12 -99.67 -49.42 5.30
CA SER A 12 -99.58 -47.97 5.11
C SER A 12 -98.98 -47.27 6.33
N ARG A 13 -99.40 -47.63 7.56
CA ARG A 13 -98.78 -47.11 8.79
C ARG A 13 -97.32 -47.52 8.96
N SER A 14 -96.93 -48.68 8.44
CA SER A 14 -95.55 -49.17 8.51
C SER A 14 -94.66 -48.50 7.47
N ILE A 15 -95.12 -48.23 6.24
CA ILE A 15 -94.26 -47.76 5.15
C ILE A 15 -94.31 -46.23 4.97
N VAL A 16 -95.48 -45.62 5.05
CA VAL A 16 -95.68 -44.20 4.67
C VAL A 16 -94.94 -43.24 5.61
N PRO A 17 -94.98 -43.37 6.96
CA PRO A 17 -94.28 -42.44 7.84
C PRO A 17 -92.76 -42.46 7.69
N PRO A 18 -92.07 -43.63 7.63
CA PRO A 18 -90.63 -43.68 7.35
C PRO A 18 -90.24 -43.10 6.00
N LEU A 19 -91.01 -43.40 4.94
CA LEU A 19 -90.74 -42.87 3.60
C LEU A 19 -90.90 -41.35 3.52
N LYS A 20 -91.91 -40.79 4.20
CA LYS A 20 -92.05 -39.34 4.35
C LYS A 20 -90.88 -38.73 5.12
N SER A 21 -90.43 -39.36 6.20
CA SER A 21 -89.29 -38.89 6.99
C SER A 21 -87.98 -38.89 6.19
N THR A 22 -87.71 -39.95 5.41
CA THR A 22 -86.55 -40.01 4.50
C THR A 22 -86.66 -38.94 3.41
N LEU A 23 -87.84 -38.77 2.81
CA LEU A 23 -88.06 -37.73 1.80
C LEU A 23 -87.86 -36.31 2.36
N GLU A 24 -88.30 -36.06 3.58
CA GLU A 24 -88.08 -34.78 4.28
C GLU A 24 -86.60 -34.54 4.57
N GLN A 25 -85.85 -35.57 4.96
CA GLN A 25 -84.38 -35.47 5.11
C GLN A 25 -83.69 -35.19 3.78
N SER A 26 -84.01 -35.93 2.72
CA SER A 26 -83.42 -35.68 1.40
C SER A 26 -83.77 -34.29 0.87
N ARG A 27 -84.98 -33.77 1.15
CA ARG A 27 -85.35 -32.37 0.85
C ARG A 27 -84.53 -31.37 1.67
N ALA A 28 -84.31 -31.64 2.95
CA ALA A 28 -83.46 -30.81 3.80
C ALA A 28 -82.03 -30.77 3.25
N VAL A 29 -81.44 -31.93 2.94
CA VAL A 29 -80.11 -32.04 2.31
C VAL A 29 -80.07 -31.28 0.97
N ALA A 30 -81.09 -31.42 0.11
CA ALA A 30 -81.17 -30.71 -1.17
C ALA A 30 -81.29 -29.19 -1.02
N SER A 31 -81.90 -28.71 0.07
CA SER A 31 -81.93 -27.29 0.44
C SER A 31 -80.65 -26.80 1.11
N GLY A 32 -79.70 -27.69 1.40
CA GLY A 32 -78.44 -27.39 2.09
C GLY A 32 -78.49 -27.55 3.61
N ASP A 33 -79.64 -27.89 4.20
CA ASP A 33 -79.75 -28.15 5.65
C ASP A 33 -79.22 -29.55 6.00
N LEU A 34 -77.95 -29.61 6.38
CA LEU A 34 -77.24 -30.78 6.91
C LEU A 34 -77.26 -30.80 8.44
N THR A 35 -77.98 -29.93 9.15
CA THR A 35 -77.99 -29.90 10.64
C THR A 35 -78.84 -31.01 11.26
N ARG A 36 -79.78 -31.56 10.48
CA ARG A 36 -80.76 -32.54 10.98
C ARG A 36 -80.06 -33.84 11.40
N GLN A 37 -80.37 -34.32 12.60
CA GLN A 37 -79.93 -35.63 13.05
C GLN A 37 -80.70 -36.72 12.32
N ALA A 38 -79.97 -37.72 11.82
CA ALA A 38 -80.59 -38.92 11.29
C ALA A 38 -81.38 -39.64 12.40
N PRO A 39 -82.64 -40.02 12.17
CA PRO A 39 -83.44 -40.75 13.14
C PRO A 39 -82.78 -42.10 13.43
N ARG A 40 -82.93 -42.59 14.68
CA ARG A 40 -82.46 -43.93 15.04
C ARG A 40 -83.20 -44.97 14.22
N VAL A 41 -82.46 -45.70 13.38
CA VAL A 41 -82.99 -46.78 12.55
C VAL A 41 -82.88 -48.09 13.33
N GLU A 42 -83.96 -48.50 13.98
CA GLU A 42 -84.05 -49.81 14.66
C GLU A 42 -84.64 -50.91 13.76
N ARG A 43 -85.10 -50.53 12.56
CA ARG A 43 -85.77 -51.40 11.59
C ARG A 43 -84.77 -52.11 10.68
N ARG A 44 -85.00 -53.40 10.41
CA ARG A 44 -84.09 -54.27 9.61
C ARG A 44 -84.58 -54.59 8.19
N ASP A 45 -85.72 -54.03 7.78
CA ASP A 45 -86.26 -54.22 6.43
C ASP A 45 -85.71 -53.19 5.42
N GLU A 46 -86.22 -53.21 4.20
CA GLU A 46 -85.76 -52.38 3.07
C GLU A 46 -85.87 -50.87 3.36
N MET A 47 -86.87 -50.41 4.11
CA MET A 47 -86.95 -49.00 4.50
C MET A 47 -85.92 -48.66 5.57
N GLY A 48 -85.64 -49.61 6.48
CA GLY A 48 -84.51 -49.47 7.42
C GLY A 48 -83.19 -49.32 6.67
N GLN A 49 -82.95 -50.12 5.64
CA GLN A 49 -81.76 -50.01 4.78
C GLN A 49 -81.71 -48.66 4.03
N LEU A 50 -82.83 -48.19 3.47
CA LEU A 50 -82.91 -46.88 2.79
C LEU A 50 -82.63 -45.71 3.75
N MET A 51 -83.24 -45.73 4.95
CA MET A 51 -83.01 -44.72 5.98
C MET A 51 -81.54 -44.70 6.42
N LYS A 52 -80.93 -45.87 6.57
CA LYS A 52 -79.51 -46.01 6.91
C LYS A 52 -78.61 -45.46 5.79
N ALA A 53 -78.85 -45.81 4.54
CA ALA A 53 -78.07 -45.30 3.40
C ALA A 53 -78.21 -43.77 3.25
N ASN A 54 -79.41 -43.21 3.45
CA ASN A 54 -79.62 -41.76 3.44
C ASN A 54 -78.90 -41.05 4.59
N ALA A 55 -78.87 -41.66 5.78
CA ALA A 55 -78.13 -41.16 6.93
C ALA A 55 -76.61 -41.19 6.70
N GLU A 56 -76.08 -42.28 6.13
CA GLU A 56 -74.67 -42.42 5.76
C GLU A 56 -74.27 -41.40 4.69
N MET A 57 -75.09 -41.21 3.65
CA MET A 57 -74.88 -40.17 2.62
C MET A 57 -74.87 -38.76 3.23
N THR A 58 -75.82 -38.44 4.11
CA THR A 58 -75.88 -37.13 4.78
C THR A 58 -74.66 -36.92 5.68
N GLY A 59 -74.22 -37.96 6.39
CA GLY A 59 -73.01 -37.93 7.21
C GLY A 59 -71.75 -37.71 6.37
N ALA A 60 -71.61 -38.42 5.26
CA ALA A 60 -70.49 -38.25 4.33
C ALA A 60 -70.46 -36.85 3.70
N LEU A 61 -71.62 -36.31 3.29
CA LEU A 61 -71.73 -34.93 2.80
C LEU A 61 -71.35 -33.91 3.87
N ARG A 62 -71.79 -34.10 5.13
CA ARG A 62 -71.43 -33.21 6.24
C ARG A 62 -69.91 -33.19 6.48
N VAL A 63 -69.27 -34.36 6.47
CA VAL A 63 -67.80 -34.47 6.59
C VAL A 63 -67.12 -33.76 5.43
N LEU A 64 -67.53 -34.03 4.19
CA LEU A 64 -66.94 -33.44 2.98
C LEU A 64 -67.08 -31.91 2.98
N ILE A 65 -68.26 -31.35 3.27
CA ILE A 65 -68.43 -29.88 3.34
C ILE A 65 -67.61 -29.29 4.50
N GLY A 66 -67.49 -30.00 5.63
CA GLY A 66 -66.61 -29.63 6.74
C GLY A 66 -65.13 -29.56 6.35
N GLU A 67 -64.64 -30.56 5.62
CA GLU A 67 -63.28 -30.62 5.08
C GLU A 67 -63.01 -29.51 4.07
N ILE A 68 -63.95 -29.23 3.15
CA ILE A 68 -63.80 -28.13 2.19
C ILE A 68 -63.79 -26.78 2.94
N ALA A 69 -64.67 -26.57 3.92
CA ALA A 69 -64.69 -25.35 4.72
C ALA A 69 -63.37 -25.15 5.47
N GLN A 70 -62.76 -26.21 6.00
CA GLN A 70 -61.43 -26.16 6.60
C GLN A 70 -60.34 -25.86 5.57
N GLY A 71 -60.38 -26.49 4.39
CA GLY A 71 -59.45 -26.24 3.30
C GLY A 71 -59.47 -24.78 2.82
N ILE A 72 -60.66 -24.18 2.72
CA ILE A 72 -60.82 -22.76 2.34
C ILE A 72 -60.25 -21.83 3.41
N ARG A 73 -60.47 -22.13 4.71
CA ARG A 73 -59.83 -21.35 5.79
C ARG A 73 -58.31 -21.41 5.71
N CYS A 74 -57.75 -22.60 5.47
CA CYS A 74 -56.32 -22.78 5.28
C CYS A 74 -55.81 -21.97 4.07
N LEU A 75 -56.51 -22.05 2.93
CA LEU A 75 -56.19 -21.29 1.73
C LEU A 75 -56.20 -19.78 1.98
N ALA A 76 -57.17 -19.27 2.76
CA ALA A 76 -57.26 -17.87 3.13
C ALA A 76 -56.02 -17.41 3.91
N THR A 77 -55.68 -18.14 4.97
CA THR A 77 -54.52 -17.83 5.82
C THR A 77 -53.21 -17.90 5.02
N SER A 78 -53.02 -18.94 4.20
CA SER A 78 -51.83 -19.06 3.36
C SER A 78 -51.74 -17.94 2.32
N SER A 79 -52.86 -17.54 1.73
CA SER A 79 -52.88 -16.42 0.79
C SER A 79 -52.54 -15.11 1.50
N GLU A 80 -53.17 -14.78 2.62
CA GLU A 80 -52.84 -13.58 3.41
C GLU A 80 -51.35 -13.52 3.80
N GLN A 81 -50.77 -14.66 4.17
CA GLN A 81 -49.34 -14.79 4.44
C GLN A 81 -48.48 -14.48 3.20
N ILE A 82 -48.82 -15.06 2.03
CA ILE A 82 -48.11 -14.81 0.77
C ILE A 82 -48.22 -13.32 0.38
N PHE A 83 -49.39 -12.71 0.51
CA PHE A 83 -49.58 -11.28 0.22
C PHE A 83 -48.71 -10.40 1.11
N SER A 84 -48.69 -10.67 2.42
CA SER A 84 -47.88 -9.95 3.39
C SER A 84 -46.37 -10.11 3.10
N GLN A 85 -45.92 -11.35 2.88
CA GLN A 85 -44.52 -11.65 2.55
C GLN A 85 -44.09 -10.98 1.24
N SER A 86 -44.97 -10.97 0.23
CA SER A 86 -44.72 -10.28 -1.04
C SER A 86 -44.59 -8.76 -0.86
N GLY A 87 -45.41 -8.18 0.02
CA GLY A 87 -45.30 -6.77 0.40
C GLY A 87 -43.96 -6.43 1.06
N ASN A 88 -43.51 -7.28 2.00
CA ASN A 88 -42.21 -7.13 2.66
C ASN A 88 -41.04 -7.29 1.67
N ALA A 89 -41.09 -8.31 0.82
CA ALA A 89 -40.07 -8.56 -0.20
C ALA A 89 -39.91 -7.37 -1.16
N ARG A 90 -41.00 -6.68 -1.50
CA ARG A 90 -40.96 -5.45 -2.31
C ARG A 90 -40.21 -4.32 -1.60
N LEU A 91 -40.53 -4.06 -0.33
CA LEU A 91 -39.86 -3.04 0.48
C LEU A 91 -38.36 -3.34 0.68
N GLU A 92 -38.01 -4.61 0.88
CA GLU A 92 -36.61 -5.05 0.98
C GLU A 92 -35.87 -4.82 -0.34
N THR A 93 -36.52 -5.12 -1.47
CA THR A 93 -35.93 -4.89 -2.80
C THR A 93 -35.71 -3.40 -3.08
N GLU A 94 -36.64 -2.53 -2.67
CA GLU A 94 -36.48 -1.07 -2.78
C GLU A 94 -35.28 -0.57 -1.97
N ARG A 95 -35.10 -1.07 -0.74
CA ARG A 95 -33.91 -0.78 0.09
C ARG A 95 -32.63 -1.27 -0.56
N GLN A 96 -32.63 -2.51 -1.07
CA GLN A 96 -31.48 -3.07 -1.76
C GLN A 96 -31.09 -2.22 -2.98
N GLY A 97 -32.04 -1.64 -3.70
CA GLY A 97 -31.78 -0.69 -4.79
C GLY A 97 -31.03 0.56 -4.33
N ALA A 98 -31.38 1.12 -3.17
CA ALA A 98 -30.67 2.25 -2.60
C ALA A 98 -29.24 1.87 -2.16
N ASP A 99 -29.08 0.70 -1.54
CA ASP A 99 -27.77 0.18 -1.13
C ASP A 99 -26.87 -0.05 -2.36
N ILE A 100 -27.40 -0.63 -3.44
CA ILE A 100 -26.69 -0.79 -4.71
C ILE A 100 -26.19 0.55 -5.25
N ALA A 101 -27.04 1.58 -5.28
CA ALA A 101 -26.65 2.90 -5.78
C ALA A 101 -25.51 3.51 -4.95
N GLN A 102 -25.53 3.33 -3.63
CA GLN A 102 -24.46 3.79 -2.75
C GLN A 102 -23.15 3.02 -3.00
N ILE A 103 -23.22 1.70 -3.19
CA ILE A 103 -22.03 0.89 -3.48
C ILE A 103 -21.44 1.29 -4.83
N ILE A 104 -22.26 1.55 -5.86
CA ILE A 104 -21.77 2.05 -7.16
C ILE A 104 -20.99 3.35 -6.98
N SER A 105 -21.55 4.32 -6.25
CA SER A 105 -20.86 5.60 -5.98
C SER A 105 -19.52 5.39 -5.26
N ALA A 106 -19.48 4.50 -4.26
CA ALA A 106 -18.23 4.18 -3.55
C ALA A 106 -17.22 3.46 -4.47
N THR A 107 -17.70 2.63 -5.39
CA THR A 107 -16.87 1.93 -6.37
C THR A 107 -16.26 2.90 -7.38
N ASP A 108 -17.01 3.91 -7.82
CA ASP A 108 -16.49 4.96 -8.71
C ASP A 108 -15.40 5.80 -8.01
N GLU A 109 -15.59 6.12 -6.72
CA GLU A 109 -14.56 6.79 -5.91
C GLU A 109 -13.30 5.92 -5.73
N LEU A 110 -13.47 4.60 -5.60
CA LEU A 110 -12.36 3.64 -5.58
C LEU A 110 -11.60 3.63 -6.92
N VAL A 111 -12.26 3.69 -8.07
CA VAL A 111 -11.57 3.81 -9.37
C VAL A 111 -10.70 5.07 -9.41
N GLN A 112 -11.23 6.20 -8.91
CA GLN A 112 -10.48 7.45 -8.89
C GLN A 112 -9.23 7.36 -8.00
N THR A 113 -9.36 6.77 -6.81
CA THR A 113 -8.24 6.62 -5.88
C THR A 113 -7.17 5.65 -6.40
N VAL A 114 -7.55 4.55 -7.06
CA VAL A 114 -6.60 3.64 -7.71
C VAL A 114 -5.79 4.36 -8.80
N ASN A 115 -6.45 5.18 -9.63
CA ASN A 115 -5.76 5.98 -10.64
C ASN A 115 -4.81 7.02 -10.03
N GLU A 116 -5.18 7.62 -8.90
CA GLU A 116 -4.31 8.56 -8.18
C GLU A 116 -3.08 7.87 -7.57
N ILE A 117 -3.24 6.65 -7.07
CA ILE A 117 -2.13 5.80 -6.57
C ILE A 117 -1.17 5.46 -7.71
N LEU A 118 -1.67 5.04 -8.88
CA LEU A 118 -0.85 4.75 -10.06
C LEU A 118 -0.01 5.96 -10.48
N ARG A 119 -0.65 7.13 -10.60
CA ARG A 119 0.03 8.38 -10.95
C ARG A 119 1.08 8.79 -9.90
N SER A 120 0.77 8.57 -8.62
CA SER A 120 1.71 8.86 -7.53
C SER A 120 2.92 7.93 -7.58
N ALA A 121 2.72 6.63 -7.83
CA ALA A 121 3.80 5.66 -8.00
C ALA A 121 4.69 5.98 -9.20
N GLU A 122 4.10 6.39 -10.32
CA GLU A 122 4.84 6.84 -11.51
C GLU A 122 5.68 8.09 -11.21
N THR A 123 5.07 9.10 -10.58
CA THR A 123 5.78 10.34 -10.20
C THR A 123 6.93 10.04 -9.24
N ALA A 124 6.72 9.15 -8.27
CA ALA A 124 7.77 8.72 -7.34
C ALA A 124 8.89 7.94 -8.06
N ALA A 125 8.57 7.13 -9.07
CA ALA A 125 9.57 6.41 -9.86
C ALA A 125 10.43 7.35 -10.72
N LEU A 126 9.82 8.39 -11.30
CA LEU A 126 10.54 9.45 -12.01
C LEU A 126 11.47 10.22 -11.06
N ALA A 127 10.98 10.61 -9.88
CA ALA A 127 11.79 11.28 -8.87
C ALA A 127 12.97 10.41 -8.38
N ALA A 128 12.76 9.10 -8.22
CA ALA A 128 13.82 8.15 -7.88
C ALA A 128 14.88 8.08 -9.00
N THR A 129 14.46 8.08 -10.27
CA THR A 129 15.37 8.07 -11.43
C THR A 129 16.21 9.36 -11.51
N ASP A 130 15.61 10.52 -11.23
CA ASP A 130 16.34 11.80 -11.15
C ASP A 130 17.35 11.83 -10.00
N ALA A 131 16.97 11.28 -8.84
CA ALA A 131 17.87 11.10 -7.70
C ALA A 131 19.05 10.17 -8.04
N GLU A 132 18.80 9.08 -8.77
CA GLU A 132 19.85 8.17 -9.26
C GLU A 132 20.86 8.90 -10.14
N SER A 133 20.39 9.67 -11.13
CA SER A 133 21.23 10.48 -12.00
C SER A 133 22.06 11.51 -11.21
N THR A 134 21.45 12.12 -10.18
CA THR A 134 22.15 13.08 -9.30
C THR A 134 23.26 12.41 -8.50
N VAL A 135 23.01 11.21 -7.96
CA VAL A 135 24.01 10.42 -7.23
C VAL A 135 25.14 9.97 -8.14
N GLU A 136 24.83 9.57 -9.38
CA GLU A 136 25.84 9.20 -10.37
C GLU A 136 26.74 10.39 -10.73
N GLY A 137 26.15 11.56 -10.98
CA GLY A 137 26.89 12.81 -11.17
C GLY A 137 27.78 13.17 -9.97
N GLY A 138 27.26 13.05 -8.75
CA GLY A 138 28.03 13.24 -7.51
C GLY A 138 29.19 12.25 -7.37
N THR A 139 29.00 11.00 -7.79
CA THR A 139 30.04 9.97 -7.80
C THR A 139 31.14 10.27 -8.81
N VAL A 140 30.80 10.84 -9.97
CA VAL A 140 31.83 11.28 -10.94
C VAL A 140 32.69 12.41 -10.35
N VAL A 141 32.04 13.40 -9.73
CA VAL A 141 32.75 14.53 -9.10
C VAL A 141 33.66 14.05 -7.96
N ILE A 142 33.18 13.14 -7.10
CA ILE A 142 33.98 12.65 -5.97
C ILE A 142 35.22 11.87 -6.46
N ASN A 143 35.09 11.11 -7.54
CA ASN A 143 36.22 10.40 -8.15
C ASN A 143 37.26 11.35 -8.77
N ASP A 144 36.82 12.47 -9.36
CA ASP A 144 37.75 13.52 -9.83
C ASP A 144 38.50 14.15 -8.65
N VAL A 145 37.80 14.41 -7.53
CA VAL A 145 38.41 14.93 -6.29
C VAL A 145 39.47 13.96 -5.74
N VAL A 146 39.19 12.66 -5.68
CA VAL A 146 40.18 11.63 -5.26
C VAL A 146 41.43 11.71 -6.15
N THR A 147 41.23 11.77 -7.47
CA THR A 147 42.34 11.80 -8.44
C THR A 147 43.23 13.05 -8.25
N ARG A 148 42.61 14.21 -8.03
CA ARG A 148 43.31 15.47 -7.75
C ARG A 148 44.07 15.44 -6.43
N ILE A 149 43.48 14.85 -5.39
CA ILE A 149 44.13 14.71 -4.07
C ILE A 149 45.34 13.78 -4.16
N ASN A 150 45.23 12.67 -4.89
CA ASN A 150 46.35 11.76 -5.11
C ASN A 150 47.50 12.45 -5.85
N THR A 151 47.18 13.26 -6.85
CA THR A 151 48.18 14.06 -7.57
C THR A 151 48.85 15.07 -6.64
N LEU A 152 48.05 15.82 -5.87
CA LEU A 152 48.56 16.80 -4.91
C LEU A 152 49.45 16.17 -3.83
N SER A 153 49.09 14.98 -3.34
CA SER A 153 49.90 14.22 -2.39
C SER A 153 51.27 13.84 -2.99
N GLY A 154 51.29 13.45 -4.27
CA GLY A 154 52.51 13.22 -5.04
C GLY A 154 53.37 14.48 -5.16
N ASP A 155 52.78 15.60 -5.55
CA ASP A 155 53.46 16.89 -5.70
C ASP A 155 54.06 17.37 -4.36
N MET A 156 53.32 17.22 -3.25
CA MET A 156 53.81 17.55 -1.91
C MET A 156 54.98 16.64 -1.50
N SER A 157 54.92 15.35 -1.83
CA SER A 157 56.03 14.42 -1.55
C SER A 157 57.30 14.82 -2.30
N GLN A 158 57.18 15.20 -3.57
CA GLN A 158 58.30 15.70 -4.38
C GLN A 158 58.86 17.02 -3.83
N LEU A 159 57.99 17.96 -3.46
CA LEU A 159 58.39 19.24 -2.86
C LEU A 159 59.15 19.01 -1.53
N GLY A 160 58.71 18.05 -0.71
CA GLY A 160 59.39 17.66 0.52
C GLY A 160 60.81 17.17 0.25
N SER A 161 61.00 16.32 -0.76
CA SER A 161 62.33 15.85 -1.18
C SER A 161 63.21 17.02 -1.65
N ALA A 162 62.68 17.93 -2.47
CA ALA A 162 63.41 19.09 -2.95
C ALA A 162 63.83 20.04 -1.81
N MET A 163 62.98 20.24 -0.80
CA MET A 163 63.33 21.04 0.39
C MET A 163 64.41 20.37 1.24
N TRP A 164 64.39 19.05 1.34
CA TRP A 164 65.43 18.29 2.04
C TRP A 164 66.77 18.38 1.32
N GLU A 165 66.80 18.22 0.00
CA GLU A 165 67.99 18.42 -0.84
C GLU A 165 68.54 19.85 -0.71
N LEU A 166 67.67 20.87 -0.80
CA LEU A 166 68.07 22.27 -0.63
C LEU A 166 68.69 22.53 0.75
N HIS A 167 68.13 21.93 1.81
CA HIS A 167 68.68 22.04 3.16
C HIS A 167 70.07 21.40 3.26
N SER A 168 70.24 20.20 2.70
CA SER A 168 71.52 19.48 2.63
C SER A 168 72.57 20.26 1.85
N ASP A 169 72.22 20.79 0.67
CA ASP A 169 73.10 21.58 -0.17
C ASP A 169 73.54 22.86 0.52
N SER A 170 72.62 23.54 1.18
CA SER A 170 72.93 24.76 1.95
C SER A 170 73.87 24.47 3.12
N ALA A 171 73.71 23.33 3.80
CA ALA A 171 74.62 22.91 4.86
C ALA A 171 76.03 22.62 4.33
N ARG A 172 76.15 21.98 3.16
CA ARG A 172 77.46 21.78 2.49
C ARG A 172 78.10 23.11 2.10
N ILE A 173 77.32 24.06 1.57
CA ILE A 173 77.84 25.40 1.25
C ILE A 173 78.32 26.11 2.52
N GLY A 174 77.58 26.00 3.63
CA GLY A 174 78.01 26.54 4.92
C GLY A 174 79.40 26.03 5.34
N GLN A 175 79.64 24.71 5.22
CA GLN A 175 80.96 24.11 5.51
C GLN A 175 82.07 24.67 4.61
N VAL A 176 81.79 24.91 3.33
CA VAL A 176 82.76 25.51 2.40
C VAL A 176 83.06 26.96 2.80
N ILE A 177 82.04 27.73 3.20
CA ILE A 177 82.21 29.11 3.66
C ILE A 177 83.05 29.18 4.93
N ASP A 178 82.88 28.25 5.87
CA ASP A 178 83.72 28.16 7.07
C ASP A 178 85.21 27.95 6.72
N VAL A 179 85.50 27.10 5.72
CA VAL A 179 86.86 26.91 5.22
C VAL A 179 87.42 28.19 4.58
N ILE A 180 86.63 28.89 3.76
CA ILE A 180 87.07 30.15 3.13
C ILE A 180 87.32 31.24 4.18
N LYS A 181 86.46 31.33 5.20
CA LYS A 181 86.63 32.24 6.33
C LYS A 181 87.93 31.96 7.09
N SER A 182 88.21 30.68 7.35
CA SER A 182 89.48 30.25 7.96
C SER A 182 90.70 30.61 7.09
N ILE A 183 90.62 30.43 5.77
CA ILE A 183 91.69 30.82 4.84
C ILE A 183 91.88 32.34 4.84
N ALA A 184 90.80 33.13 4.84
CA ALA A 184 90.86 34.58 4.90
C ALA A 184 91.51 35.06 6.20
N ASP A 185 91.16 34.46 7.34
CA ASP A 185 91.78 34.77 8.64
C ASP A 185 93.27 34.42 8.66
N GLN A 186 93.65 33.24 8.14
CA GLN A 186 95.05 32.85 8.00
C GLN A 186 95.82 33.79 7.08
N THR A 187 95.22 34.19 5.95
CA THR A 187 95.81 35.12 4.98
C THR A 187 96.02 36.50 5.59
N ASN A 188 95.04 36.99 6.36
CA ASN A 188 95.14 38.26 7.09
C ASN A 188 96.29 38.22 8.13
N LEU A 189 96.45 37.09 8.83
CA LEU A 189 97.51 36.90 9.82
C LEU A 189 98.90 36.80 9.16
N LEU A 190 99.01 36.07 8.04
CA LEU A 190 100.22 36.01 7.22
C LEU A 190 100.61 37.38 6.66
N ALA A 191 99.64 38.14 6.13
CA ALA A 191 99.87 39.47 5.59
C ALA A 191 100.31 40.46 6.67
N LEU A 192 99.73 40.38 7.88
CA LEU A 192 100.18 41.16 9.03
C LEU A 192 101.64 40.84 9.40
N ASN A 193 102.02 39.56 9.46
CA ASN A 193 103.40 39.17 9.72
C ASN A 193 104.37 39.68 8.63
N ALA A 194 103.96 39.62 7.37
CA ALA A 194 104.73 40.14 6.25
C ALA A 194 104.89 41.68 6.31
N ALA A 195 103.84 42.40 6.68
CA ALA A 195 103.89 43.86 6.87
C ALA A 195 104.84 44.26 8.02
N ILE A 196 104.82 43.50 9.12
CA ILE A 196 105.76 43.69 10.25
C ILE A 196 107.21 43.49 9.78
N GLU A 197 107.49 42.40 9.05
CA GLU A 197 108.86 42.11 8.61
C GLU A 197 109.34 43.08 7.51
N ALA A 198 108.43 43.54 6.64
CA ALA A 198 108.71 44.59 5.66
C ALA A 198 109.04 45.93 6.33
N ALA A 199 108.34 46.31 7.40
CA ALA A 199 108.67 47.49 8.21
C ALA A 199 110.04 47.34 8.90
N ARG A 200 110.39 46.13 9.31
CA ARG A 200 111.68 45.79 9.94
C ARG A 200 112.87 45.89 8.98
N ALA A 201 112.65 45.64 7.69
CA ALA A 201 113.66 45.77 6.63
C ALA A 201 113.92 47.24 6.18
N GLY A 202 113.19 48.22 6.72
CA GLY A 202 113.39 49.65 6.43
C GLY A 202 113.14 50.01 4.96
N ASP A 203 114.03 50.81 4.36
CA ASP A 203 113.87 51.30 2.98
C ASP A 203 113.85 50.18 1.92
N GLN A 204 114.51 49.04 2.19
CA GLN A 204 114.52 47.87 1.29
C GLN A 204 113.18 47.11 1.29
N GLY A 205 112.35 47.30 2.32
CA GLY A 205 111.07 46.61 2.51
C GLY A 205 109.84 47.36 1.98
N ARG A 206 109.97 48.62 1.53
CA ARG A 206 108.81 49.46 1.14
C ARG A 206 107.90 48.83 0.08
N GLY A 207 108.47 48.18 -0.92
CA GLY A 207 107.69 47.49 -1.96
C GLY A 207 106.90 46.30 -1.41
N PHE A 208 107.50 45.53 -0.50
CA PHE A 208 106.85 44.41 0.18
C PHE A 208 105.78 44.86 1.17
N ALA A 209 105.97 45.99 1.85
CA ALA A 209 104.99 46.55 2.78
C ALA A 209 103.66 46.90 2.08
N VAL A 210 103.74 47.53 0.89
CA VAL A 210 102.54 47.87 0.09
C VAL A 210 101.78 46.62 -0.35
N VAL A 211 102.49 45.57 -0.79
CA VAL A 211 101.86 44.31 -1.17
C VAL A 211 101.24 43.61 0.05
N ALA A 212 101.91 43.63 1.21
CA ALA A 212 101.38 43.04 2.43
C ALA A 212 100.09 43.74 2.90
N ASP A 213 100.04 45.07 2.84
CA ASP A 213 98.83 45.83 3.18
C ASP A 213 97.68 45.58 2.19
N GLU A 214 97.97 45.44 0.89
CA GLU A 214 96.95 45.11 -0.12
C GLU A 214 96.39 43.69 0.07
N VAL A 215 97.26 42.71 0.35
CA VAL A 215 96.85 41.33 0.65
C VAL A 215 96.02 41.29 1.94
N ARG A 216 96.40 42.07 2.96
CA ARG A 216 95.64 42.20 4.20
C ARG A 216 94.25 42.81 3.95
N ALA A 217 94.17 43.89 3.17
CA ALA A 217 92.90 44.52 2.81
C ALA A 217 91.99 43.54 2.04
N LEU A 218 92.56 42.76 1.11
CA LEU A 218 91.85 41.72 0.38
C LEU A 218 91.31 40.64 1.32
N ALA A 219 92.14 40.14 2.24
CA ALA A 219 91.74 39.12 3.22
C ALA A 219 90.59 39.60 4.13
N ILE A 220 90.62 40.87 4.58
CA ILE A 220 89.51 41.48 5.33
C ILE A 220 88.24 41.56 4.48
N ARG A 221 88.34 41.96 3.20
CA ARG A 221 87.20 41.99 2.26
C ARG A 221 86.61 40.60 2.02
N THR A 222 87.46 39.58 1.88
CA THR A 222 87.04 38.18 1.74
C THR A 222 86.29 37.72 2.98
N ARG A 223 86.80 38.00 4.19
CA ARG A 223 86.12 37.67 5.45
C ARG A 223 84.74 38.31 5.58
N LEU A 224 84.64 39.61 5.31
CA LEU A 224 83.34 40.32 5.33
C LEU A 224 82.35 39.73 4.31
N SER A 225 82.83 39.39 3.12
CA SER A 225 81.99 38.76 2.09
C SER A 225 81.53 37.36 2.51
N THR A 226 82.39 36.57 3.16
CA THR A 226 82.00 35.25 3.70
C THR A 226 80.98 35.35 4.83
N GLU A 227 81.05 36.39 5.69
CA GLU A 227 80.06 36.63 6.74
C GLU A 227 78.68 36.99 6.16
N GLU A 228 78.64 37.79 5.08
CA GLU A 228 77.39 38.08 4.36
C GLU A 228 76.80 36.81 3.72
N ILE A 229 77.63 35.98 3.07
CA ILE A 229 77.18 34.71 2.47
C ILE A 229 76.70 33.74 3.56
N GLU A 230 77.38 33.65 4.69
CA GLU A 230 76.98 32.83 5.85
C GLU A 230 75.56 33.23 6.31
N SER A 231 75.29 34.52 6.45
CA SER A 231 73.96 35.04 6.80
C SER A 231 72.88 34.63 5.78
N LEU A 232 73.22 34.69 4.48
CA LEU A 232 72.31 34.25 3.41
C LEU A 232 72.02 32.76 3.48
N ILE A 233 73.03 31.92 3.73
CA ILE A 233 72.88 30.46 3.86
C ILE A 233 72.02 30.10 5.07
N VAL A 234 72.23 30.73 6.23
CA VAL A 234 71.40 30.52 7.43
C VAL A 234 69.95 30.92 7.15
N SER A 235 69.73 32.05 6.47
CA SER A 235 68.39 32.48 6.06
C SER A 235 67.73 31.48 5.10
N LEU A 236 68.50 30.91 4.17
CA LEU A 236 68.01 29.95 3.19
C LEU A 236 67.66 28.60 3.83
N GLN A 237 68.50 28.09 4.74
CA GLN A 237 68.24 26.89 5.54
C GLN A 237 66.95 27.04 6.37
N ARG A 238 66.76 28.21 7.00
CA ARG A 238 65.53 28.50 7.76
C ARG A 238 64.30 28.48 6.87
N ARG A 239 64.35 29.12 5.68
CA ARG A 239 63.24 29.13 4.72
C ARG A 239 62.91 27.73 4.20
N ALA A 240 63.92 26.92 3.90
CA ALA A 240 63.75 25.53 3.49
C ALA A 240 63.08 24.68 4.59
N SER A 241 63.48 24.88 5.85
CA SER A 241 62.86 24.20 7.00
C SER A 241 61.38 24.56 7.16
N VAL A 242 61.04 25.85 7.09
CA VAL A 242 59.63 26.31 7.14
C VAL A 242 58.81 25.74 5.98
N ALA A 243 59.36 25.73 4.76
CA ALA A 243 58.69 25.14 3.61
C ALA A 243 58.49 23.62 3.76
N SER A 244 59.45 22.91 4.34
CA SER A 244 59.32 21.48 4.65
C SER A 244 58.22 21.21 5.68
N GLU A 245 58.13 22.02 6.74
CA GLU A 245 57.06 21.90 7.75
C GLU A 245 55.68 22.14 7.14
N LEU A 246 55.54 23.18 6.31
CA LEU A 246 54.30 23.46 5.57
C LEU A 246 53.93 22.30 4.64
N THR A 247 54.91 21.69 3.98
CA THR A 247 54.70 20.54 3.09
C THR A 247 54.16 19.34 3.87
N SER A 248 54.80 18.98 4.99
CA SER A 248 54.33 17.89 5.88
C SER A 248 52.92 18.14 6.41
N LYS A 249 52.60 19.39 6.79
CA LYS A 249 51.26 19.76 7.26
C LYS A 249 50.20 19.65 6.17
N ASN A 250 50.53 20.04 4.93
CA ASN A 250 49.61 19.88 3.80
C ASN A 250 49.42 18.41 3.42
N LEU A 251 50.46 17.58 3.53
CA LEU A 251 50.35 16.13 3.30
C LEU A 251 49.39 15.47 4.30
N ALA A 252 49.46 15.86 5.58
CA ALA A 252 48.50 15.40 6.59
C ALA A 252 47.06 15.83 6.26
N ARG A 253 46.87 17.08 5.82
CA ARG A 253 45.56 17.58 5.38
C ARG A 253 45.01 16.83 4.18
N THR A 254 45.86 16.49 3.19
CA THR A 254 45.40 15.70 2.04
C THR A 254 44.90 14.32 2.44
N ALA A 255 45.51 13.68 3.45
CA ALA A 255 45.04 12.40 3.98
C ALA A 255 43.66 12.53 4.68
N GLU A 256 43.42 13.62 5.42
CA GLU A 256 42.09 13.90 5.99
C GLU A 256 41.02 14.08 4.90
N VAL A 257 41.33 14.83 3.84
CA VAL A 257 40.40 15.02 2.73
C VAL A 257 40.14 13.70 2.01
N GLU A 258 41.15 12.84 1.83
CA GLU A 258 40.96 11.50 1.26
C GLU A 258 39.98 10.65 2.08
N LEU A 259 40.06 10.69 3.40
CA LEU A 259 39.14 9.99 4.30
C LEU A 259 37.71 10.52 4.16
N ASN A 260 37.53 11.84 4.16
CA ASN A 260 36.21 12.46 3.96
C ASN A 260 35.61 12.11 2.60
N THR A 261 36.45 12.03 1.57
CA THR A 261 36.05 11.68 0.21
C THR A 261 35.58 10.22 0.11
N LYS A 262 36.28 9.30 0.77
CA LYS A 262 35.85 7.89 0.92
C LYS A 262 34.51 7.78 1.65
N GLN A 263 34.32 8.57 2.71
CA GLN A 263 33.05 8.57 3.44
C GLN A 263 31.89 9.09 2.58
N ALA A 264 32.10 10.17 1.82
CA ALA A 264 31.13 10.68 0.86
C ALA A 264 30.77 9.63 -0.22
N GLN A 265 31.77 8.89 -0.72
CA GLN A 265 31.55 7.81 -1.67
C GLN A 265 30.69 6.67 -1.09
N SER A 266 30.91 6.31 0.18
CA SER A 266 30.05 5.34 0.90
C SER A 266 28.62 5.86 1.03
N SER A 267 28.42 7.12 1.40
CA SER A 267 27.09 7.72 1.50
C SER A 267 26.37 7.74 0.15
N PHE A 268 27.04 8.05 -0.96
CA PHE A 268 26.44 7.95 -2.28
C PHE A 268 26.05 6.53 -2.66
N GLN A 269 26.83 5.52 -2.26
CA GLN A 269 26.46 4.11 -2.46
C GLN A 269 25.18 3.76 -1.69
N GLU A 270 25.08 4.14 -0.41
CA GLU A 270 23.88 3.91 0.42
C GLU A 270 22.65 4.60 -0.14
N ILE A 271 22.78 5.85 -0.62
CA ILE A 271 21.68 6.59 -1.26
C ILE A 271 21.23 5.86 -2.53
N ARG A 272 22.17 5.39 -3.36
CA ARG A 272 21.84 4.65 -4.59
C ARG A 272 21.03 3.39 -4.28
N GLU A 273 21.45 2.62 -3.28
CA GLU A 273 20.72 1.42 -2.86
C GLU A 273 19.32 1.76 -2.32
N ALA A 274 19.18 2.87 -1.60
CA ALA A 274 17.88 3.35 -1.15
C ALA A 274 16.98 3.74 -2.32
N VAL A 275 17.52 4.43 -3.34
CA VAL A 275 16.81 4.81 -4.56
C VAL A 275 16.36 3.57 -5.35
N THR A 276 17.21 2.57 -5.51
CA THR A 276 16.84 1.29 -6.16
C THR A 276 15.70 0.58 -5.41
N ARG A 277 15.72 0.59 -4.06
CA ARG A 277 14.60 0.05 -3.27
C ARG A 277 13.31 0.82 -3.49
N ILE A 278 13.37 2.16 -3.60
CA ILE A 278 12.20 2.99 -3.89
C ILE A 278 11.63 2.67 -5.28
N GLN A 279 12.47 2.52 -6.30
CA GLN A 279 12.02 2.11 -7.64
C GLN A 279 11.30 0.76 -7.61
N ALA A 280 11.86 -0.24 -6.92
CA ALA A 280 11.23 -1.55 -6.77
C ALA A 280 9.89 -1.47 -6.02
N MET A 281 9.80 -0.65 -4.97
CA MET A 281 8.57 -0.43 -4.22
C MET A 281 7.49 0.24 -5.07
N ASN A 282 7.85 1.23 -5.90
CA ASN A 282 6.90 1.86 -6.82
C ASN A 282 6.38 0.89 -7.89
N GLN A 283 7.21 -0.03 -8.38
CA GLN A 283 6.75 -1.10 -9.28
C GLN A 283 5.74 -2.03 -8.59
N GLN A 284 5.99 -2.40 -7.33
CA GLN A 284 5.05 -3.20 -6.55
C GLN A 284 3.73 -2.46 -6.30
N ILE A 285 3.78 -1.16 -5.97
CA ILE A 285 2.58 -0.33 -5.80
C ILE A 285 1.80 -0.27 -7.11
N ALA A 286 2.47 -0.08 -8.25
CA ALA A 286 1.80 -0.06 -9.55
C ALA A 286 1.13 -1.40 -9.89
N ALA A 287 1.80 -2.51 -9.60
CA ALA A 287 1.23 -3.85 -9.78
C ALA A 287 0.00 -4.06 -8.87
N ALA A 288 0.10 -3.73 -7.59
CA ALA A 288 -1.00 -3.84 -6.64
C ALA A 288 -2.19 -2.94 -7.00
N ALA A 289 -1.93 -1.72 -7.49
CA ALA A 289 -2.98 -0.84 -7.98
C ALA A 289 -3.65 -1.41 -9.24
N GLY A 290 -2.90 -2.05 -10.15
CA GLY A 290 -3.47 -2.78 -11.28
C GLY A 290 -4.35 -3.96 -10.86
N GLU A 291 -3.98 -4.70 -9.81
CA GLU A 291 -4.85 -5.75 -9.24
C GLU A 291 -6.11 -5.17 -8.60
N GLN A 292 -5.99 -4.02 -7.91
CA GLN A 292 -7.14 -3.32 -7.34
C GLN A 292 -8.10 -2.82 -8.42
N ASP A 293 -7.60 -2.28 -9.53
CA ASP A 293 -8.42 -1.85 -10.68
C ASP A 293 -9.26 -3.03 -11.22
N ALA A 294 -8.62 -4.18 -11.43
CA ALA A 294 -9.31 -5.40 -11.86
C ALA A 294 -10.38 -5.85 -10.84
N ALA A 295 -10.06 -5.81 -9.53
CA ALA A 295 -11.01 -6.15 -8.48
C ALA A 295 -12.21 -5.20 -8.43
N VAL A 296 -11.98 -3.90 -8.64
CA VAL A 296 -13.03 -2.87 -8.70
C VAL A 296 -13.95 -3.09 -9.90
N HIS A 297 -13.40 -3.41 -11.07
CA HIS A 297 -14.19 -3.80 -12.23
C HIS A 297 -15.05 -5.06 -11.98
N GLN A 298 -14.50 -6.05 -11.28
CA GLN A 298 -15.26 -7.25 -10.90
C GLN A 298 -16.38 -6.92 -9.90
N ILE A 299 -16.13 -6.03 -8.94
CA ILE A 299 -17.14 -5.54 -7.99
C ILE A 299 -18.27 -4.85 -8.75
N HIS A 300 -17.94 -3.96 -9.68
CA HIS A 300 -18.92 -3.25 -10.51
C HIS A 300 -19.83 -4.24 -11.27
N HIS A 301 -19.25 -5.25 -11.90
CA HIS A 301 -20.02 -6.30 -12.60
C HIS A 301 -20.92 -7.09 -11.63
N ASN A 302 -20.40 -7.47 -10.47
CA ASN A 302 -21.18 -8.20 -9.47
C ASN A 302 -22.36 -7.37 -8.96
N ILE A 303 -22.18 -6.06 -8.75
CA ILE A 303 -23.25 -5.15 -8.30
C ILE A 303 -24.34 -5.03 -9.37
N GLU A 304 -23.97 -4.94 -10.65
CA GLU A 304 -24.93 -4.94 -11.75
C GLU A 304 -25.79 -6.22 -11.73
N GLN A 305 -25.16 -7.39 -11.54
CA GLN A 305 -25.89 -8.66 -11.44
C GLN A 305 -26.83 -8.69 -10.22
N VAL A 306 -26.40 -8.14 -9.08
CA VAL A 306 -27.25 -8.01 -7.88
C VAL A 306 -28.45 -7.10 -8.16
N GLY A 307 -28.25 -5.99 -8.88
CA GLY A 307 -29.33 -5.10 -9.30
C GLY A 307 -30.36 -5.77 -10.22
N ILE A 308 -29.90 -6.55 -11.20
CA ILE A 308 -30.77 -7.36 -12.06
C ILE A 308 -31.56 -8.39 -11.22
N SER A 309 -30.91 -9.04 -10.25
CA SER A 309 -31.54 -10.03 -9.36
C SER A 309 -32.59 -9.39 -8.44
N ALA A 310 -32.28 -8.21 -7.89
CA ALA A 310 -33.21 -7.41 -7.11
C ALA A 310 -34.45 -7.05 -7.93
N ALA A 311 -34.28 -6.52 -9.15
CA ALA A 311 -35.40 -6.20 -10.04
C ALA A 311 -36.29 -7.42 -10.34
N LYS A 312 -35.70 -8.59 -10.59
CA LYS A 312 -36.45 -9.85 -10.77
C LYS A 312 -37.20 -10.27 -9.51
N SER A 313 -36.62 -10.06 -8.33
CA SER A 313 -37.27 -10.36 -7.04
C SER A 313 -38.48 -9.44 -6.80
N ALA A 314 -38.35 -8.13 -7.07
CA ALA A 314 -39.49 -7.20 -7.03
C ALA A 314 -40.62 -7.63 -7.97
N GLN A 315 -40.29 -8.04 -9.21
CA GLN A 315 -41.29 -8.53 -10.15
C GLN A 315 -42.02 -9.77 -9.60
N ARG A 316 -41.28 -10.77 -9.12
CA ARG A 316 -41.86 -12.01 -8.56
C ARG A 316 -42.71 -11.75 -7.33
N ALA A 317 -42.31 -10.80 -6.48
CA ALA A 317 -43.11 -10.38 -5.34
C ALA A 317 -44.42 -9.71 -5.80
N ALA A 318 -44.38 -8.87 -6.83
CA ALA A 318 -45.58 -8.26 -7.40
C ALA A 318 -46.54 -9.31 -8.00
N GLU A 319 -46.02 -10.30 -8.73
CA GLU A 319 -46.79 -11.42 -9.27
C GLU A 319 -47.41 -12.29 -8.16
N SER A 320 -46.64 -12.60 -7.11
CA SER A 320 -47.11 -13.38 -5.96
C SER A 320 -48.22 -12.65 -5.18
N ALA A 321 -48.09 -11.34 -5.01
CA ALA A 321 -49.14 -10.52 -4.40
C ALA A 321 -50.43 -10.51 -5.24
N LEU A 322 -50.31 -10.45 -6.58
CA LEU A 322 -51.44 -10.53 -7.49
C LEU A 322 -52.15 -11.88 -7.39
N HIS A 323 -51.42 -12.99 -7.50
CA HIS A 323 -51.99 -14.34 -7.39
C HIS A 323 -52.62 -14.58 -6.02
N SER A 324 -52.01 -14.08 -4.94
CA SER A 324 -52.61 -14.16 -3.63
C SER A 324 -53.94 -13.41 -3.55
N LYS A 325 -54.06 -12.25 -4.22
CA LYS A 325 -55.32 -11.50 -4.28
C LYS A 325 -56.40 -12.27 -5.05
N GLU A 326 -56.02 -12.95 -6.12
CA GLU A 326 -56.91 -13.83 -6.90
C GLU A 326 -57.39 -15.02 -6.06
N LEU A 327 -56.50 -15.66 -5.29
CA LEU A 327 -56.86 -16.75 -4.37
C LEU A 327 -57.81 -16.29 -3.25
N LEU A 328 -57.63 -15.08 -2.72
CA LEU A 328 -58.56 -14.50 -1.74
C LEU A 328 -59.95 -14.22 -2.34
N ALA A 329 -60.02 -13.80 -3.60
CA ALA A 329 -61.28 -13.64 -4.31
C ALA A 329 -61.96 -15.00 -4.59
N LEU A 330 -61.18 -16.01 -4.97
CA LEU A 330 -61.68 -17.39 -5.14
C LEU A 330 -62.20 -17.96 -3.82
N LYS A 331 -61.48 -17.74 -2.72
CA LYS A 331 -61.90 -18.09 -1.36
C LYS A 331 -63.26 -17.48 -1.02
N SER A 332 -63.46 -16.18 -1.27
CA SER A 332 -64.75 -15.53 -1.03
C SER A 332 -65.89 -16.17 -1.83
N SER A 333 -65.62 -16.54 -3.08
CA SER A 333 -66.58 -17.24 -3.94
C SER A 333 -66.94 -18.64 -3.43
N LEU A 334 -65.94 -19.39 -2.94
CA LEU A 334 -66.14 -20.72 -2.36
C LEU A 334 -66.85 -20.68 -1.01
N GLU A 335 -66.57 -19.68 -0.16
CA GLU A 335 -67.30 -19.46 1.10
C GLU A 335 -68.78 -19.18 0.86
N LEU A 336 -69.11 -18.36 -0.15
CA LEU A 336 -70.50 -18.13 -0.55
C LEU A 336 -71.20 -19.43 -1.01
N ALA A 337 -70.48 -20.29 -1.75
CA ALA A 337 -71.00 -21.57 -2.19
C ALA A 337 -71.25 -22.54 -1.03
N ILE A 338 -70.38 -22.56 -0.01
CA ILE A 338 -70.52 -23.41 1.17
C ILE A 338 -71.55 -22.87 2.16
N ASN A 339 -71.68 -21.56 2.33
CA ASN A 339 -72.68 -20.96 3.22
C ASN A 339 -74.13 -21.28 2.81
N ARG A 340 -74.33 -21.81 1.59
CA ARG A 340 -75.60 -22.40 1.16
C ARG A 340 -75.94 -23.70 1.91
N PHE A 341 -74.93 -24.38 2.46
CA PHE A 341 -75.06 -25.59 3.25
C PHE A 341 -74.89 -25.28 4.75
N SER A 342 -75.93 -25.54 5.55
CA SER A 342 -75.89 -25.45 7.01
C SER A 342 -75.45 -26.79 7.59
N ILE A 343 -74.28 -26.85 8.22
CA ILE A 343 -73.74 -28.04 8.91
C ILE A 343 -74.10 -28.03 10.39
#